data_AF-A0AAV1UQI1-F1
#
_entry.id   AF-A0AAV1UQI1-F1
#
_cell.length_a   1.000
_cell.length_b   1.000
_cell.length_c   1.000
_cell.angle_alpha   90.00
_cell.angle_beta   90.00
_cell.angle_gamma   90.00
#
_symmetry.space_group_name_H-M   'P 1'
#
loop_
_entity.id
_entity.type
_entity.pdbx_description
1 polymer ?
#
loop_
_entity_poly.entity_id
_entity_poly.type
_entity_poly.pdbx_seq_one_letter_code
_entity_poly.pdbx_strand_id
1 'polypeptide(L)'
;MENSTPLSEAQKVALDKLTASLGPEYVEFLVSQGSEVLNARVESFMQYEATLLGQVQDQIASAMPTRYVSVPDEEAKPRPLRVKVKNYSGKEGENLILWIREIEMAMRSSLIKLDH
;
A
#
# COMPACT_ATOMS: atom_id res chain seq x y z
N MET A 1 14.55 36.20 25.29
CA MET A 1 14.98 35.58 24.03
C MET A 1 14.16 34.32 23.88
N GLU A 2 13.09 34.39 23.08
CA GLU A 2 12.17 33.27 22.87
C GLU A 2 12.87 32.23 22.01
N ASN A 3 13.15 31.06 22.59
CA ASN A 3 13.69 29.91 21.89
C ASN A 3 12.60 29.34 20.98
N SER A 4 12.57 29.75 19.71
CA SER A 4 11.86 29.00 18.67
C SER A 4 12.68 27.74 18.39
N THR A 5 12.34 26.63 19.03
CA THR A 5 12.95 25.33 18.71
C THR A 5 12.66 25.03 17.24
N PRO A 6 13.69 24.92 16.37
CA PRO A 6 13.47 24.67 14.96
C PRO A 6 12.87 23.26 14.78
N LEU A 7 11.82 23.15 13.97
CA LEU A 7 11.18 21.88 13.62
C LEU A 7 12.23 20.89 13.09
N SER A 8 12.18 19.66 13.58
CA SER A 8 12.93 18.52 13.03
C SER A 8 12.54 18.26 11.58
N GLU A 9 13.42 17.62 10.80
CA GLU A 9 13.14 17.23 9.42
C GLU A 9 11.88 16.35 9.31
N ALA A 10 11.70 15.42 10.26
CA ALA A 10 10.48 14.60 10.34
C ALA A 10 9.21 15.43 10.60
N GLN A 11 9.31 16.46 11.44
CA GLN A 11 8.20 17.36 11.75
C GLN A 11 7.85 18.26 10.56
N LYS A 12 8.84 18.69 9.76
CA LYS A 12 8.62 19.43 8.51
C LYS A 12 7.87 18.57 7.49
N VAL A 13 8.30 17.32 7.30
CA VAL A 13 7.60 16.38 6.42
C VAL A 13 6.17 16.13 6.89
N ALA A 14 5.95 15.97 8.20
CA ALA A 14 4.62 15.83 8.77
C ALA A 14 3.75 17.08 8.55
N LEU A 15 4.34 18.28 8.66
CA LEU A 15 3.66 19.54 8.38
C LEU A 15 3.28 19.68 6.90
N ASP A 16 4.16 19.27 5.97
CA ASP A 16 3.88 19.26 4.53
C ASP A 16 2.70 18.32 4.21
N LYS A 17 2.69 17.11 4.81
CA LYS A 17 1.56 16.16 4.68
C LYS A 17 0.27 16.72 5.27
N LEU A 18 0.34 17.39 6.41
CA LEU A 18 -0.82 18.02 7.05
C LEU A 18 -1.38 19.16 6.18
N THR A 19 -0.50 19.96 5.58
CA THR A 19 -0.86 21.00 4.60
C THR A 19 -1.52 20.39 3.37
N ALA A 20 -0.96 19.30 2.83
CA ALA A 20 -1.50 18.62 1.67
C ALA A 20 -2.87 17.97 1.91
N SER A 21 -3.15 17.55 3.15
CA SER A 21 -4.40 16.85 3.51
C SER A 21 -5.52 17.78 3.98
N LEU A 22 -5.20 18.87 4.68
CA LEU A 22 -6.17 19.76 5.31
C LEU A 22 -6.19 21.18 4.70
N GLY A 23 -5.26 21.48 3.79
CA GLY A 23 -5.11 22.78 3.16
C GLY A 23 -4.21 23.74 3.95
N PRO A 24 -3.63 24.75 3.28
CA PRO A 24 -2.79 25.76 3.91
C PRO A 24 -3.56 26.62 4.91
N GLU A 25 -4.86 26.85 4.72
CA GLU A 25 -5.69 27.69 5.59
C GLU A 25 -5.75 27.12 7.02
N TYR A 26 -5.82 25.79 7.13
CA TYR A 26 -5.81 25.10 8.41
C TYR A 26 -4.45 25.25 9.12
N VAL A 27 -3.36 25.21 8.36
CA VAL A 27 -2.01 25.38 8.91
C VAL A 27 -1.77 26.82 9.36
N GLU A 28 -2.22 27.81 8.59
CA GLU A 28 -2.18 29.22 8.98
C GLU A 28 -2.98 29.47 10.27
N PHE A 29 -4.15 28.83 10.40
CA PHE A 29 -4.93 28.88 11.63
C PHE A 29 -4.14 28.31 12.83
N LEU A 30 -3.49 27.15 12.68
CA LEU A 30 -2.65 26.59 13.75
C LEU A 30 -1.47 27.50 14.12
N VAL A 31 -0.82 28.10 13.13
CA VAL A 31 0.25 29.07 13.34
C VAL A 31 -0.27 30.30 14.12
N SER A 32 -1.48 30.78 13.79
CA SER A 32 -2.11 31.90 14.49
C SER A 32 -2.42 31.61 15.97
N GLN A 33 -2.60 30.33 16.33
CA GLN A 33 -2.84 29.87 17.69
C GLN A 33 -1.56 29.74 18.52
N GLY A 34 -0.39 29.79 17.87
CA GLY A 34 0.92 29.70 18.52
C GLY A 34 1.71 28.44 18.13
N SER A 35 3.03 28.54 18.27
CA SER A 35 3.96 27.47 17.89
C SER A 35 3.78 26.18 18.70
N GLU A 36 3.36 26.27 19.96
CA GLU A 36 3.07 25.11 20.80
C GLU A 36 1.90 24.29 20.24
N VAL A 37 0.82 24.96 19.80
CA VAL A 37 -0.36 24.30 19.22
C VAL A 37 -0.01 23.62 17.89
N LEU A 38 0.77 24.30 17.05
CA LEU A 38 1.29 23.73 15.81
C LEU A 38 2.13 22.47 16.08
N ASN A 39 3.08 22.57 17.02
CA ASN A 39 3.97 21.46 17.38
C ASN A 39 3.19 20.26 17.94
N ALA A 40 2.26 20.49 18.87
CA ALA A 40 1.40 19.45 19.42
C ALA A 40 0.54 18.78 18.34
N ARG A 41 0.06 19.56 17.37
CA ARG A 41 -0.72 19.03 16.26
C ARG A 41 0.12 18.18 15.30
N VAL A 42 1.32 18.64 14.96
CA VAL A 42 2.28 17.88 14.14
C VAL A 42 2.66 16.56 14.83
N GLU A 43 2.96 16.60 16.13
CA GLU A 43 3.29 15.40 16.91
C GLU A 43 2.12 14.40 16.95
N SER A 44 0.91 14.89 17.19
CA SER A 44 -0.31 14.06 17.16
C SER A 44 -0.54 13.42 15.80
N PHE A 45 -0.25 14.14 14.72
CA PHE A 45 -0.35 13.62 13.36
C PHE A 45 0.69 12.52 13.10
N MET A 46 1.95 12.72 13.53
CA MET A 46 3.00 11.71 13.42
C MET A 46 2.64 10.43 14.18
N GLN A 47 2.12 10.56 15.41
CA GLN A 47 1.68 9.41 16.20
C GLN A 47 0.51 8.67 15.55
N TYR A 48 -0.47 9.42 15.01
CA TYR A 48 -1.58 8.86 14.26
C TYR A 48 -1.10 8.08 13.03
N GLU A 49 -0.20 8.66 12.23
CA GLU A 49 0.36 8.00 11.05
C GLU A 49 1.11 6.71 11.43
N ALA A 50 1.97 6.75 12.47
CA ALA A 50 2.69 5.58 12.94
C ALA A 50 1.75 4.46 13.41
N THR A 51 0.69 4.82 14.14
CA THR A 51 -0.31 3.85 14.63
C THR A 51 -1.10 3.24 13.48
N LEU A 52 -1.52 4.06 12.51
CA LEU A 52 -2.26 3.60 11.33
C LEU A 52 -1.41 2.65 10.48
N LEU A 53 -0.13 2.99 10.25
CA LEU A 53 0.79 2.12 9.52
C LEU A 53 0.97 0.77 10.23
N GLY A 54 1.10 0.78 11.57
CA GLY A 54 1.16 -0.45 12.37
C GLY A 54 -0.10 -1.30 12.22
N GLN A 55 -1.28 -0.69 12.36
CA GLN A 55 -2.56 -1.40 12.20
C GLN A 55 -2.72 -2.02 10.80
N VAL A 56 -2.33 -1.30 9.75
CA VAL A 56 -2.37 -1.82 8.37
C VAL A 56 -1.40 -3.00 8.20
N GLN A 57 -0.20 -2.93 8.80
CA GLN A 57 0.76 -4.04 8.76
C GLN A 57 0.23 -5.27 9.51
N ASP A 58 -0.33 -5.10 10.70
CA ASP A 58 -0.94 -6.18 11.48
C ASP A 58 -2.12 -6.81 10.73
N GLN A 59 -2.95 -6.00 10.09
CA GLN A 59 -4.07 -6.48 9.28
C GLN A 59 -3.57 -7.28 8.07
N ILE A 60 -2.52 -6.83 7.38
CA ILE A 60 -1.91 -7.58 6.27
C ILE A 60 -1.32 -8.90 6.77
N ALA A 61 -0.62 -8.89 7.92
CA ALA A 61 -0.05 -10.09 8.53
C ALA A 61 -1.12 -11.09 9.00
N SER A 62 -2.27 -10.59 9.48
CA SER A 62 -3.40 -11.42 9.91
C SER A 62 -4.20 -11.99 8.73
N ALA A 63 -4.43 -11.18 7.69
CA ALA A 63 -5.17 -11.59 6.49
C ALA A 63 -4.37 -12.52 5.57
N MET A 64 -3.05 -12.55 5.72
CA MET A 64 -2.16 -13.46 5.01
C MET A 64 -1.57 -14.46 6.01
N PRO A 65 -2.16 -15.66 6.20
CA PRO A 65 -1.39 -16.79 6.70
C PRO A 65 -0.46 -17.23 5.56
N THR A 66 0.52 -16.38 5.19
CA THR A 66 1.61 -16.82 4.34
C THR A 66 2.42 -17.76 5.21
N ARG A 67 2.07 -19.03 5.14
CA ARG A 67 3.00 -20.13 5.30
C ARG A 67 4.09 -19.89 4.25
N TYR A 68 5.05 -19.03 4.57
CA TYR A 68 6.36 -19.08 3.95
C TYR A 68 6.92 -20.42 4.37
N VAL A 69 6.65 -21.44 3.56
CA VAL A 69 7.60 -22.55 3.48
C VAL A 69 8.86 -21.87 2.97
N SER A 70 9.85 -21.72 3.84
CA SER A 70 11.20 -21.36 3.45
C SER A 70 11.62 -22.40 2.41
N VAL A 71 11.51 -22.05 1.14
CA VAL A 71 12.17 -22.81 0.08
C VAL A 71 13.64 -22.49 0.27
N PRO A 72 14.50 -23.49 0.55
CA PRO A 72 15.93 -23.26 0.62
C PRO A 72 16.38 -22.56 -0.65
N ASP A 73 17.26 -21.57 -0.47
CA ASP A 73 17.92 -20.79 -1.50
C ASP A 73 18.79 -21.71 -2.36
N GLU A 74 18.16 -22.44 -3.25
CA GLU A 74 18.78 -23.23 -4.31
C GLU A 74 18.13 -22.76 -5.60
N GLU A 75 18.96 -22.15 -6.46
CA GLU A 75 18.71 -21.51 -7.74
C GLU A 75 17.76 -22.29 -8.67
N ALA A 76 16.47 -22.34 -8.35
CA ALA A 76 15.45 -22.79 -9.27
C ALA A 76 14.94 -21.55 -10.01
N LYS A 77 15.63 -21.16 -11.08
CA LYS A 77 15.05 -20.29 -12.12
C LYS A 77 13.61 -20.77 -12.34
N PRO A 78 12.58 -19.99 -11.96
CA PRO A 78 11.22 -20.49 -11.94
C PRO A 78 10.89 -20.93 -13.37
N ARG A 79 10.66 -22.23 -13.57
CA ARG A 79 10.17 -22.71 -14.86
C ARG A 79 8.83 -22.00 -15.06
N PRO A 80 8.66 -21.23 -16.15
CA PRO A 80 7.37 -20.62 -16.41
C PRO A 80 6.34 -21.75 -16.49
N LEU A 81 5.41 -21.76 -15.54
CA LEU A 81 4.29 -22.68 -15.49
C LEU A 81 3.48 -22.44 -16.77
N ARG A 82 3.59 -23.35 -17.73
CA ARG A 82 2.86 -23.27 -19.01
C ARG A 82 1.42 -23.68 -18.77
N VAL A 83 0.54 -22.71 -18.53
CA VAL A 83 -0.89 -22.98 -18.38
C VAL A 83 -1.59 -22.77 -19.72
N LYS A 84 -2.19 -23.84 -20.25
CA LYS A 84 -3.04 -23.75 -21.44
C LYS A 84 -4.47 -23.45 -21.00
N VAL A 85 -4.86 -22.19 -21.05
CA VAL A 85 -6.27 -21.81 -20.86
C VAL A 85 -7.06 -22.23 -22.10
N LYS A 86 -8.19 -22.90 -21.91
CA LYS A 86 -9.07 -23.32 -23.01
C LYS A 86 -9.78 -22.09 -23.57
N ASN A 87 -9.96 -22.01 -24.89
CA ASN A 87 -10.72 -20.92 -25.49
C ASN A 87 -12.20 -21.01 -25.10
N TYR A 88 -12.82 -19.85 -24.86
CA TYR A 88 -14.28 -19.77 -24.68
C TYR A 88 -14.97 -20.14 -25.99
N SER A 89 -15.84 -21.15 -25.96
CA SER A 89 -16.55 -21.64 -27.15
C SER A 89 -18.03 -21.25 -27.17
N GLY A 90 -18.54 -20.60 -26.12
CA GLY A 90 -19.92 -20.15 -26.02
C GLY A 90 -20.94 -21.28 -25.97
N LYS A 91 -20.50 -22.51 -25.62
CA LYS A 91 -21.40 -23.67 -25.52
C LYS A 91 -22.30 -23.54 -24.31
N GLU A 92 -23.48 -24.12 -24.38
CA GLU A 92 -24.42 -24.17 -23.25
C GLU A 92 -23.74 -24.84 -22.04
N GLY A 93 -23.72 -24.11 -20.92
CA GLY A 93 -22.99 -24.50 -19.70
C GLY A 93 -21.59 -23.87 -19.55
N GLU A 94 -21.04 -23.20 -20.56
CA GLU A 94 -19.79 -22.43 -20.41
C GLU A 94 -20.06 -21.05 -19.79
N ASN A 95 -19.45 -20.78 -18.64
CA ASN A 95 -19.61 -19.51 -17.94
C ASN A 95 -18.51 -18.53 -18.35
N LEU A 96 -18.91 -17.46 -19.05
CA LEU A 96 -18.01 -16.42 -19.53
C LEU A 96 -17.24 -15.71 -18.39
N ILE A 97 -17.89 -15.48 -17.25
CA ILE A 97 -17.29 -14.79 -16.10
C ILE A 97 -16.16 -15.64 -15.49
N LEU A 98 -16.38 -16.95 -15.37
CA LEU A 98 -15.34 -17.86 -14.89
C LEU A 98 -14.15 -17.90 -15.86
N TRP A 99 -14.42 -17.95 -17.17
CA TRP A 99 -13.37 -17.93 -18.19
C TRP A 99 -12.52 -16.64 -18.15
N ILE A 100 -13.16 -15.47 -18.02
CA ILE A 100 -12.44 -14.19 -17.86
C ILE A 100 -11.57 -14.22 -16.61
N ARG A 101 -12.08 -14.75 -15.50
CA ARG A 101 -11.33 -14.82 -14.24
C ARG A 101 -10.11 -15.74 -14.35
N GLU A 102 -10.24 -16.87 -15.04
CA GLU A 102 -9.11 -17.77 -15.31
C GLU A 102 -8.01 -17.09 -16.13
N ILE A 103 -8.39 -16.31 -17.15
CA ILE A 103 -7.44 -15.52 -17.96
C ILE A 103 -6.76 -14.44 -17.12
N GLU A 104 -7.49 -13.68 -16.32
CA GLU A 104 -6.94 -12.67 -15.42
C GLU A 104 -5.93 -13.26 -14.43
N MET A 105 -6.24 -14.40 -13.82
CA MET A 105 -5.35 -15.08 -12.88
C MET A 105 -4.08 -15.56 -13.58
N ALA A 106 -4.19 -16.13 -14.77
CA ALA A 106 -3.05 -16.62 -15.54
C ALA A 106 -2.16 -15.45 -16.06
N MET A 107 -2.72 -14.29 -16.36
CA MET A 107 -1.95 -13.07 -16.67
C MET A 107 -1.20 -12.53 -15.44
N ARG A 108 -1.89 -12.39 -14.29
CA ARG A 108 -1.29 -11.87 -13.05
C ARG A 108 -0.14 -12.73 -12.52
N SER A 109 -0.18 -14.02 -12.81
CA SER A 109 0.85 -14.98 -12.41
C SER A 109 2.00 -15.11 -13.42
N SER A 110 2.01 -14.29 -14.49
CA SER A 110 2.99 -14.36 -15.59
C SER A 110 3.03 -15.74 -16.28
N LEU A 111 1.91 -16.48 -16.27
CA LEU A 111 1.82 -17.87 -16.76
C LEU A 111 1.40 -18.00 -18.21
N ILE A 112 1.00 -16.89 -18.84
CA ILE A 112 0.64 -16.85 -20.25
C ILE A 112 1.83 -16.30 -21.04
N LYS A 113 2.36 -17.14 -21.94
CA LYS A 113 3.02 -16.64 -23.16
C LYS A 113 2.09 -16.92 -24.32
N LEU A 114 1.80 -15.89 -25.09
CA LEU A 114 1.14 -16.02 -26.37
C LEU A 114 2.17 -16.64 -27.33
N ASP A 115 2.05 -17.94 -27.59
CA ASP A 115 2.79 -18.55 -28.70
C ASP A 115 2.23 -17.95 -29.99
N HIS A 116 3.13 -17.39 -30.82
CA HIS A 116 2.84 -16.63 -32.03
C HIS A 116 2.82 -17.52 -33.27
#